data_AF-A0AAW9S0X6-F1
#
_entry.id   AF-A0AAW9S0X6-F1
#
_cell.length_a   1.000
_cell.length_b   1.000
_cell.length_c   1.000
_cell.angle_alpha   90.00
_cell.angle_beta   90.00
_cell.angle_gamma   90.00
#
_symmetry.space_group_name_H-M   'P 1'
#
loop_
_entity.id
_entity.type
_entity.pdbx_description
1 polymer ?
#
loop_
_entity_poly.entity_id
_entity_poly.type
_entity_poly.pdbx_seq_one_letter_code
_entity_poly.pdbx_strand_id
1 'polypeptide(L)'
;MAWSCPGLNDIPVWVAEGDLRYLVSFGKDARRQVAASQTLPPFNRINDTIEWRLGADGRPYATILRWFTEFDDGRQGQVLVVTRTGQGGTCHVAYVDALANSDANELARQAADGLSPGFDCRSATPVIFGKAGGSR
;
A
#
# COMPACT_ATOMS: atom_id res chain seq x y z
N MET A 1 8.57 14.96 6.89
CA MET A 1 7.84 16.01 6.11
C MET A 1 6.57 15.43 5.50
N ALA A 2 5.60 16.23 5.04
CA ALA A 2 4.39 15.71 4.39
C ALA A 2 3.91 16.62 3.25
N TRP A 3 3.41 16.01 2.18
CA TRP A 3 2.89 16.70 1.00
C TRP A 3 1.68 15.95 0.43
N SER A 4 1.03 16.54 -0.58
CA SER A 4 -0.06 15.90 -1.28
C SER A 4 0.11 16.07 -2.79
N CYS A 5 -0.22 15.03 -3.52
CA CYS A 5 -0.20 14.99 -4.98
C CYS A 5 -1.62 14.75 -5.51
N PRO A 6 -1.96 15.28 -6.70
CA PRO A 6 -3.15 14.84 -7.42
C PRO A 6 -3.10 13.33 -7.67
N GLY A 7 -4.19 12.62 -7.40
CA GLY A 7 -4.38 11.22 -7.76
C GLY A 7 -5.50 11.04 -8.78
N LEU A 8 -5.98 9.81 -8.94
CA LEU A 8 -7.03 9.49 -9.90
C LEU A 8 -8.35 10.19 -9.52
N ASN A 9 -9.03 10.80 -10.49
CA ASN A 9 -10.34 11.46 -10.30
C ASN A 9 -10.36 12.46 -9.12
N ASP A 10 -9.32 13.27 -9.01
CA ASP A 10 -9.12 14.26 -7.93
C ASP A 10 -9.06 13.66 -6.51
N ILE A 11 -8.81 12.36 -6.38
CA ILE A 11 -8.56 11.72 -5.08
C ILE A 11 -7.14 12.08 -4.67
N PRO A 12 -6.94 12.90 -3.62
CA PRO A 12 -5.60 13.30 -3.22
C PRO A 12 -4.81 12.09 -2.72
N VAL A 13 -3.54 12.01 -3.10
CA VAL A 13 -2.58 11.12 -2.48
C VAL A 13 -1.84 11.95 -1.44
N TRP A 14 -1.90 11.53 -0.18
CA TRP A 14 -1.13 12.13 0.89
C TRP A 14 0.09 11.26 1.15
N VAL A 15 1.26 11.89 1.15
CA VAL A 15 2.53 11.22 1.44
C VAL A 15 3.20 11.95 2.58
N ALA A 16 3.74 11.18 3.51
CA ALA A 16 4.65 11.68 4.52
C ALA A 16 5.89 10.83 4.58
N GLU A 17 6.94 11.42 5.11
CA GLU A 17 8.16 10.73 5.50
C GLU A 17 8.47 11.15 6.95
N GLY A 18 8.84 10.17 7.76
CA GLY A 18 9.33 10.37 9.11
C GLY A 18 10.16 9.17 9.55
N ASP A 19 11.31 9.45 10.18
CA ASP A 19 12.29 8.43 10.57
C ASP A 19 12.68 7.52 9.38
N LEU A 20 12.93 8.11 8.20
CA LEU A 20 13.34 7.44 6.96
C LEU A 20 12.35 6.39 6.46
N ARG A 21 11.07 6.57 6.81
CA ARG A 21 9.96 5.70 6.39
C ARG A 21 8.85 6.52 5.78
N TYR A 22 8.37 6.04 4.64
CA TYR A 22 7.25 6.67 3.95
C TYR A 22 5.93 6.18 4.53
N LEU A 23 4.95 7.05 4.54
CA LEU A 23 3.56 6.76 4.86
C LEU A 23 2.71 7.27 3.69
N VAL A 24 1.78 6.46 3.20
CA VAL A 24 0.95 6.80 2.05
C VAL A 24 -0.50 6.54 2.39
N SER A 25 -1.34 7.55 2.18
CA SER A 25 -2.79 7.46 2.41
C SER A 25 -3.54 8.23 1.32
N PHE A 26 -4.85 8.02 1.22
CA PHE A 26 -5.65 8.44 0.08
C PHE A 26 -6.93 9.17 0.52
N GLY A 27 -7.38 10.10 -0.31
CA GLY A 27 -8.64 10.82 -0.12
C GLY A 27 -8.52 12.11 0.71
N LYS A 28 -9.64 12.84 0.83
CA LYS A 28 -9.70 14.15 1.48
C LYS A 28 -9.29 14.11 2.96
N ASP A 29 -9.63 13.03 3.65
CA ASP A 29 -9.30 12.79 5.06
C ASP A 29 -8.09 11.86 5.24
N ALA A 30 -7.22 11.74 4.23
CA ALA A 30 -6.11 10.79 4.21
C ALA A 30 -5.28 10.76 5.51
N ARG A 31 -5.01 11.92 6.11
CA ARG A 31 -4.24 12.07 7.37
C ARG A 31 -4.89 11.43 8.60
N ARG A 32 -6.21 11.18 8.57
CA ARG A 32 -6.98 10.58 9.66
C ARG A 32 -7.23 9.09 9.44
N GLN A 33 -6.78 8.53 8.32
CA GLN A 33 -6.94 7.13 8.00
C GLN A 33 -5.81 6.29 8.62
N VAL A 34 -6.06 5.00 8.82
CA VAL A 34 -5.08 4.06 9.40
C VAL A 34 -3.82 3.96 8.53
N ALA A 35 -3.95 4.05 7.20
CA ALA A 35 -2.82 4.07 6.28
C ALA A 35 -1.84 5.22 6.56
N ALA A 36 -2.28 6.33 7.13
CA ALA A 36 -1.40 7.45 7.51
C ALA A 36 -0.50 7.15 8.71
N SER A 37 -0.65 6.00 9.36
CA SER A 37 0.24 5.49 10.41
C SER A 37 0.88 4.14 10.05
N GLN A 38 0.67 3.63 8.83
CA GLN A 38 1.21 2.34 8.39
C GLN A 38 2.42 2.53 7.47
N THR A 39 3.44 1.72 7.71
CA THR A 39 4.68 1.65 6.92
C THR A 39 5.25 0.23 7.01
N LEU A 40 6.26 -0.06 6.19
CA LEU A 40 7.13 -1.22 6.38
C LEU A 40 8.15 -0.94 7.51
N PRO A 41 8.52 -1.95 8.33
CA PRO A 41 9.45 -1.76 9.46
C PRO A 41 10.87 -1.29 9.10
N PRO A 42 11.51 -1.74 8.02
CA PRO A 42 12.82 -1.23 7.61
C PRO A 42 12.73 0.20 7.07
N PHE A 43 13.87 0.86 6.91
CA PHE A 43 13.94 2.09 6.12
C PHE A 43 13.42 1.80 4.72
N ASN A 44 12.68 2.76 4.16
CA ASN A 44 12.02 2.51 2.89
C ASN A 44 11.86 3.77 2.05
N ARG A 45 11.60 3.52 0.78
CA ARG A 45 11.16 4.51 -0.20
C ARG A 45 10.03 3.91 -1.03
N ILE A 46 9.23 4.77 -1.61
CA ILE A 46 8.11 4.39 -2.47
C ILE A 46 8.46 4.63 -3.94
N ASN A 47 7.83 3.86 -4.82
CA ASN A 47 7.84 4.15 -6.26
C ASN A 47 6.90 5.34 -6.57
N ASP A 48 6.99 5.86 -7.79
CA ASP A 48 6.13 6.95 -8.28
C ASP A 48 4.83 6.47 -8.96
N THR A 49 4.71 5.17 -9.20
CA THR A 49 3.60 4.56 -9.93
C THR A 49 2.63 3.87 -8.98
N ILE A 50 1.37 4.29 -9.02
CA ILE A 50 0.25 3.72 -8.27
C ILE A 50 -0.69 3.02 -9.25
N GLU A 51 -0.91 1.71 -9.07
CA GLU A 51 -1.98 1.01 -9.78
C GLU A 51 -3.28 1.15 -8.99
N TRP A 52 -4.32 1.70 -9.62
CA TRP A 52 -5.64 1.89 -9.02
C TRP A 52 -6.57 0.74 -9.42
N ARG A 53 -7.27 0.16 -8.45
CA ARG A 53 -8.29 -0.88 -8.69
C ARG A 53 -9.68 -0.26 -8.59
N LEU A 54 -10.42 -0.33 -9.70
CA LEU A 54 -11.71 0.33 -9.87
C LEU A 54 -12.86 -0.67 -9.85
N GLY A 55 -13.94 -0.31 -9.16
CA GLY A 55 -15.21 -1.03 -9.25
C GLY A 55 -15.93 -0.76 -10.56
N ALA A 56 -17.03 -1.48 -10.79
CA ALA A 56 -17.87 -1.30 -11.99
C ALA A 56 -18.48 0.11 -12.09
N ASP A 57 -18.59 0.83 -10.97
CA ASP A 57 -19.04 2.22 -10.89
C ASP A 57 -17.91 3.25 -11.15
N GLY A 58 -16.71 2.78 -11.49
CA GLY A 58 -15.52 3.61 -11.73
C GLY A 58 -14.89 4.17 -10.46
N ARG A 59 -15.38 3.82 -9.27
CA ARG A 59 -14.79 4.27 -8.00
C ARG A 59 -13.64 3.35 -7.59
N PRO A 60 -12.50 3.91 -7.13
CA PRO A 60 -11.44 3.07 -6.62
C PRO A 60 -11.82 2.46 -5.28
N TYR A 61 -11.45 1.18 -5.11
CA TYR A 61 -11.60 0.45 -3.84
C TYR A 61 -10.26 -0.02 -3.28
N ALA A 62 -9.21 -0.05 -4.10
CA ALA A 62 -7.86 -0.39 -3.67
C ALA A 62 -6.79 0.28 -4.54
N THR A 63 -5.58 0.32 -4.02
CA THR A 63 -4.37 0.74 -4.73
C THR A 63 -3.26 -0.27 -4.48
N ILE A 64 -2.34 -0.35 -5.43
CA ILE A 64 -1.10 -1.12 -5.31
C ILE A 64 0.05 -0.16 -5.55
N LEU A 65 0.96 -0.10 -4.59
CA LEU A 65 2.17 0.71 -4.66
C LEU A 65 3.38 -0.17 -4.36
N ARG A 66 4.45 0.01 -5.13
CA ARG A 66 5.73 -0.67 -4.89
C ARG A 66 6.58 0.12 -3.92
N TRP A 67 7.08 -0.57 -2.91
CA TRP A 67 7.95 -0.06 -1.87
C TRP A 67 9.28 -0.78 -1.96
N PHE A 68 10.36 -0.06 -1.66
CA PHE A 68 11.71 -0.59 -1.59
C PHE A 68 12.20 -0.44 -0.15
N THR A 69 12.67 -1.53 0.44
CA THR A 69 13.16 -1.58 1.81
C THR A 69 14.68 -1.74 1.84
N GLU A 70 15.30 -1.18 2.86
CA GLU A 70 16.73 -1.30 3.14
C GLU A 70 16.92 -1.74 4.59
N PHE A 71 17.70 -2.81 4.78
CA PHE A 71 18.01 -3.40 6.08
C PHE A 71 19.39 -2.94 6.56
N ASP A 72 19.63 -3.00 7.86
CA ASP A 72 20.90 -2.57 8.48
C ASP A 72 22.13 -3.34 7.95
N ASP A 73 21.93 -4.57 7.45
CA ASP A 73 22.96 -5.41 6.84
C ASP A 73 23.17 -5.15 5.34
N GLY A 74 22.52 -4.11 4.79
CA GLY A 74 22.62 -3.70 3.40
C GLY A 74 21.75 -4.51 2.43
N ARG A 75 20.98 -5.51 2.92
CA ARG A 75 20.00 -6.19 2.07
C ARG A 75 18.94 -5.19 1.61
N GLN A 76 18.47 -5.39 0.38
CA GLN A 76 17.37 -4.63 -0.19
C GLN A 76 16.18 -5.54 -0.45
N GLY A 77 14.98 -5.02 -0.16
CA GLY A 77 13.72 -5.70 -0.43
C GLY A 77 12.83 -4.94 -1.39
N GLN A 78 11.87 -5.65 -1.96
CA GLN A 78 10.80 -5.06 -2.75
C GLN A 78 9.45 -5.63 -2.32
N VAL A 79 8.52 -4.75 -1.98
CA VAL A 79 7.19 -5.14 -1.49
C VAL A 79 6.13 -4.39 -2.26
N LEU A 80 5.14 -5.09 -2.80
CA LEU A 80 3.90 -4.46 -3.26
C LEU A 80 2.95 -4.37 -2.07
N VAL A 81 2.62 -3.14 -1.70
CA VAL A 81 1.66 -2.84 -0.65
C VAL A 81 0.30 -2.62 -1.30
N VAL A 82 -0.66 -3.44 -0.91
CA VAL A 82 -2.06 -3.31 -1.29
C VAL A 82 -2.77 -2.49 -0.22
N THR A 83 -3.38 -1.37 -0.62
CA THR A 83 -4.09 -0.46 0.29
C THR A 83 -5.54 -0.33 -0.14
N ARG A 84 -6.48 -0.65 0.75
CA ARG A 84 -7.92 -0.38 0.55
C ARG A 84 -8.14 1.13 0.55
N THR A 85 -9.07 1.61 -0.27
CA THR A 85 -9.52 3.01 -0.31
C THR A 85 -11.06 3.07 -0.35
N GLY A 86 -11.63 4.24 -0.02
CA GLY A 86 -13.08 4.47 -0.09
C GLY A 86 -13.81 4.44 1.25
N GLN A 87 -15.12 4.18 1.22
CA GLN A 87 -16.03 4.38 2.37
C GLN A 87 -15.73 3.49 3.60
N GLY A 88 -15.01 2.37 3.42
CA GLY A 88 -14.60 1.49 4.53
C GLY A 88 -13.31 1.90 5.24
N GLY A 89 -12.77 3.08 4.91
CA GLY A 89 -11.49 3.56 5.41
C GLY A 89 -10.31 3.19 4.50
N THR A 90 -9.16 3.79 4.78
CA THR A 90 -7.91 3.55 4.05
C THR A 90 -6.88 2.89 4.96
N CYS A 91 -6.43 1.69 4.59
CA CYS A 91 -5.46 0.89 5.34
C CYS A 91 -4.79 -0.14 4.43
N HIS A 92 -3.60 -0.60 4.83
CA HIS A 92 -2.93 -1.72 4.20
C HIS A 92 -3.74 -3.01 4.39
N VAL A 93 -3.91 -3.76 3.32
CA VAL A 93 -4.68 -5.01 3.24
C VAL A 93 -3.75 -6.20 3.08
N ALA A 94 -2.75 -6.06 2.22
CA ALA A 94 -1.81 -7.14 1.93
C ALA A 94 -0.43 -6.63 1.56
N TYR A 95 0.56 -7.50 1.74
CA TYR A 95 1.94 -7.33 1.33
C TYR A 95 2.36 -8.50 0.46
N VAL A 96 2.94 -8.20 -0.71
CA VAL A 96 3.51 -9.21 -1.60
C VAL A 96 5.00 -8.95 -1.74
N ASP A 97 5.82 -9.94 -1.39
CA ASP A 97 7.26 -9.87 -1.60
C ASP A 97 7.58 -10.07 -3.09
N ALA A 98 8.07 -9.02 -3.73
CA ALA A 98 8.31 -9.04 -5.17
C ALA A 98 9.61 -9.75 -5.58
N LEU A 99 10.52 -10.01 -4.64
CA LEU A 99 11.74 -10.80 -4.89
C LEU A 99 11.47 -12.29 -4.73
N ALA A 100 10.53 -12.67 -3.88
CA ALA A 100 10.14 -14.06 -3.66
C ALA A 100 9.16 -14.62 -4.70
N ASN A 101 8.46 -13.75 -5.45
CA ASN A 101 7.40 -14.13 -6.39
C ASN A 101 7.63 -13.50 -7.76
N SER A 102 7.83 -14.30 -8.81
CA SER A 102 8.06 -13.81 -10.18
C SER A 102 6.84 -13.11 -10.79
N ASP A 103 5.64 -13.44 -10.29
CA ASP A 103 4.33 -12.92 -10.70
C ASP A 103 3.75 -11.94 -9.66
N ALA A 104 4.60 -11.29 -8.85
CA ALA A 104 4.18 -10.47 -7.70
C ALA A 104 3.12 -9.39 -8.02
N ASN A 105 3.18 -8.75 -9.20
CA ASN A 105 2.16 -7.76 -9.59
C ASN A 105 0.78 -8.41 -9.75
N GLU A 106 0.72 -9.62 -10.29
CA GLU A 106 -0.53 -10.35 -10.48
C GLU A 106 -1.08 -10.82 -9.13
N LEU A 107 -0.21 -11.33 -8.24
CA LEU A 107 -0.60 -11.66 -6.86
C LEU A 107 -1.13 -10.43 -6.10
N ALA A 108 -0.51 -9.26 -6.27
CA ALA A 108 -0.98 -8.03 -5.66
C ALA A 108 -2.37 -7.61 -6.17
N ARG A 109 -2.67 -7.82 -7.46
CA ARG A 109 -4.02 -7.61 -8.02
C ARG A 109 -5.03 -8.57 -7.45
N GLN A 110 -4.70 -9.86 -7.38
CA GLN A 110 -5.57 -10.87 -6.78
C GLN A 110 -5.87 -10.55 -5.32
N ALA A 111 -4.85 -10.14 -4.55
CA ALA A 111 -5.03 -9.71 -3.16
C ALA A 111 -5.89 -8.44 -3.08
N ALA A 112 -5.66 -7.46 -3.95
CA ALA A 112 -6.45 -6.24 -3.99
C ALA A 112 -7.92 -6.53 -4.27
N ASP A 113 -8.21 -7.30 -5.31
CA ASP A 113 -9.56 -7.59 -5.78
C ASP A 113 -10.31 -8.53 -4.82
N GLY A 114 -9.61 -9.53 -4.27
CA GLY A 114 -10.21 -10.56 -3.41
C GLY A 114 -10.38 -10.13 -1.94
N LEU A 115 -9.45 -9.35 -1.38
CA LEU A 115 -9.45 -9.02 0.05
C LEU A 115 -10.00 -7.63 0.33
N SER A 116 -9.74 -6.65 -0.54
CA SER A 116 -10.07 -5.26 -0.22
C SER A 116 -11.55 -5.01 0.00
N PRO A 117 -12.52 -5.49 -0.83
CA PRO A 117 -13.93 -5.13 -0.69
C PRO A 117 -14.52 -5.31 0.72
N GLY A 118 -14.12 -6.37 1.43
CA GLY A 118 -14.59 -6.71 2.78
C GLY A 118 -13.62 -6.41 3.92
N PHE A 119 -12.45 -5.82 3.65
CA PHE A 119 -11.44 -5.61 4.68
C PHE A 119 -11.86 -4.51 5.67
N ASP A 120 -11.87 -4.84 6.96
CA ASP A 120 -12.17 -3.88 8.04
C ASP A 120 -10.89 -3.21 8.54
N CYS A 121 -10.66 -1.96 8.14
CA CYS A 121 -9.49 -1.20 8.55
C CYS A 121 -9.38 -0.95 10.07
N ARG A 122 -10.44 -1.19 10.86
CA ARG A 122 -10.42 -0.97 12.31
C ARG A 122 -9.87 -2.16 13.09
N SER A 123 -10.06 -3.37 12.57
CA SER A 123 -9.81 -4.61 13.32
C SER A 123 -8.93 -5.61 12.58
N ALA A 124 -8.91 -5.57 11.24
CA ALA A 124 -8.13 -6.50 10.44
C ALA A 124 -6.66 -6.08 10.32
N THR A 125 -5.77 -7.06 10.32
CA THR A 125 -4.33 -6.86 10.11
C THR A 125 -3.95 -7.23 8.67
N PRO A 126 -3.02 -6.51 8.04
CA PRO A 126 -2.63 -6.83 6.67
C PRO A 126 -1.96 -8.20 6.57
N VAL A 127 -2.26 -8.95 5.53
CA VAL A 127 -1.74 -10.31 5.32
C VAL A 127 -0.52 -10.35 4.41
N ILE A 128 0.29 -11.40 4.50
CA ILE A 128 1.29 -11.73 3.48
C ILE A 128 0.59 -12.57 2.42
N PHE A 129 0.67 -12.16 1.16
CA PHE A 129 0.02 -12.86 0.04
C PHE A 129 1.07 -13.37 -0.95
N GLY A 130 0.94 -14.64 -1.35
CA GLY A 130 1.98 -15.37 -2.10
C GLY A 130 3.08 -15.95 -1.22
N LYS A 131 4.22 -16.28 -1.82
CA LYS A 131 5.39 -16.80 -1.09
C LYS A 131 5.95 -15.71 -0.18
N ALA A 132 6.07 -16.02 1.11
CA ALA A 132 6.74 -15.14 2.06
C ALA A 132 8.24 -15.06 1.75
N GLY A 133 8.77 -13.84 1.70
CA GLY A 133 10.19 -13.56 1.58
C GLY A 133 10.67 -12.64 2.71
N GLY A 134 11.90 -12.15 2.58
CA GLY A 134 12.56 -11.33 3.58
C GLY A 134 12.58 -9.83 3.25
N SER A 135 11.69 -9.34 2.38
CA SER A 135 11.69 -7.94 1.94
C SER A 135 11.00 -6.96 2.90
N ARG A 136 10.49 -7.40 4.05
CA ARG A 136 9.76 -6.57 5.03
C ARG A 136 10.24 -6.84 6.44
#